data_AF-A0A0D8VGA5-F1
#
_entry.id   AF-A0A0D8VGA5-F1
#
_cell.length_a   1.000
_cell.length_b   1.000
_cell.length_c   1.000
_cell.angle_alpha   90.00
_cell.angle_beta   90.00
_cell.angle_gamma   90.00
#
_symmetry.space_group_name_H-M   'P 1'
#
loop_
_entity.id
_entity.type
_entity.pdbx_description
1 polymer ?
#
loop_
_entity_poly.entity_id
_entity_poly.type
_entity_poly.pdbx_seq_one_letter_code
_entity_poly.pdbx_strand_id
1 'polypeptide(L)'
;MYRIFCSLFFLPLAASAGTTIYTDSQHLPVNPPDGVRVVLLDAPEQLQSRFWGLLPADAGEAESVVRVRMKSPEWQTMQAELAGHYRDVAHA
;
A
#
# COMPACT_ATOMS: atom_id res chain seq x y z
N MET A 1 -4.64 45.64 -34.13
CA MET A 1 -5.23 44.75 -33.11
C MET A 1 -4.97 43.32 -33.53
N TYR A 2 -4.65 42.47 -32.55
CA TYR A 2 -4.29 41.05 -32.65
C TYR A 2 -2.84 40.72 -33.05
N ARG A 3 -2.34 39.64 -32.43
CA ARG A 3 -1.08 38.88 -32.66
C ARG A 3 0.03 39.04 -31.63
N ILE A 4 -0.30 38.96 -30.33
CA ILE A 4 0.65 38.43 -29.34
C ILE A 4 -0.14 37.51 -28.39
N PHE A 5 -0.51 36.34 -28.88
CA PHE A 5 -1.04 35.27 -28.04
C PHE A 5 -0.51 33.99 -28.66
N CYS A 6 0.59 33.46 -28.11
CA CYS A 6 1.08 32.06 -28.28
C CYS A 6 2.53 31.85 -27.81
N SER A 7 3.17 32.77 -27.08
CA SER A 7 4.58 32.55 -26.65
C SER A 7 4.76 32.01 -25.24
N LEU A 8 3.68 31.76 -24.48
CA LEU A 8 3.76 31.32 -23.08
C LEU A 8 3.49 29.82 -22.85
N PHE A 9 3.30 29.02 -23.91
CA PHE A 9 2.84 27.62 -23.76
C PHE A 9 3.95 26.55 -23.87
N PHE A 10 5.22 26.90 -23.68
CA PHE A 10 6.30 25.92 -23.61
C PHE A 10 7.22 26.21 -22.42
N LEU A 11 6.65 26.27 -21.21
CA LEU A 11 7.42 26.02 -20.01
C LEU A 11 7.67 24.50 -19.93
N PRO A 12 8.93 24.02 -19.94
CA PRO A 12 9.19 22.61 -19.69
C PRO A 12 8.70 22.30 -18.28
N LEU A 13 7.68 21.46 -18.17
CA LEU A 13 7.26 20.90 -16.89
C LEU A 13 8.43 20.03 -16.42
N ALA A 14 9.16 20.47 -15.41
CA ALA A 14 10.19 19.67 -14.79
C ALA A 14 9.53 18.40 -14.24
N ALA A 15 9.68 17.28 -14.96
CA ALA A 15 9.20 15.99 -14.50
C ALA A 15 10.15 15.50 -13.40
N SER A 16 9.72 15.57 -12.14
CA SER A 16 10.42 14.85 -11.08
C SER A 16 10.04 13.38 -11.18
N ALA A 17 10.95 12.54 -11.68
CA ALA A 17 10.79 11.09 -11.60
C ALA A 17 10.92 10.68 -10.12
N GLY A 18 9.79 10.40 -9.47
CA GLY A 18 9.79 9.81 -8.14
C GLY A 18 10.41 8.42 -8.18
N THR A 19 11.30 8.11 -7.24
CA THR A 19 11.86 6.76 -7.09
C THR A 19 11.06 6.00 -6.04
N THR A 20 10.62 4.79 -6.38
CA THR A 20 9.99 3.87 -5.43
C THR A 20 10.86 2.63 -5.26
N ILE A 21 11.20 2.29 -4.02
CA ILE A 21 11.89 1.06 -3.64
C ILE A 21 10.83 0.04 -3.24
N TYR A 22 10.86 -1.13 -3.88
CA TYR A 22 10.06 -2.29 -3.51
C TYR A 22 10.95 -3.27 -2.77
N THR A 23 10.59 -3.62 -1.54
CA THR A 23 11.36 -4.54 -0.70
C THR A 23 10.43 -5.32 0.22
N ASP A 24 10.94 -6.23 1.03
CA ASP A 24 10.21 -6.85 2.13
C ASP A 24 10.65 -6.29 3.49
N SER A 25 10.00 -6.71 4.57
CA SER A 25 10.36 -6.27 5.92
C SER A 25 11.73 -6.74 6.43
N GLN A 26 12.34 -7.73 5.78
CA GLN A 26 13.65 -8.27 6.15
C GLN A 26 14.80 -7.49 5.48
N HIS A 27 14.52 -6.80 4.38
CA HIS A 27 15.51 -6.08 3.57
C HIS A 27 15.20 -4.58 3.49
N LEU A 28 14.93 -3.94 4.64
CA LEU A 28 14.66 -2.50 4.69
C LEU A 28 15.87 -1.68 4.21
N PRO A 29 15.66 -0.65 3.36
CA PRO A 29 16.74 0.21 2.90
C PRO A 29 17.32 1.03 4.06
N VAL A 30 18.64 1.09 4.14
CA VAL A 30 19.34 1.92 5.11
C VAL A 30 19.60 3.29 4.49
N ASN A 31 19.10 4.35 5.12
CA ASN A 31 19.23 5.74 4.67
C ASN A 31 18.75 5.97 3.22
N PRO A 32 17.47 5.69 2.89
CA PRO A 32 16.95 6.04 1.57
C PRO A 32 17.03 7.57 1.37
N PRO A 33 17.35 8.03 0.15
CA PRO A 33 17.32 9.46 -0.16
C PRO A 33 15.96 10.09 0.14
N ASP A 34 15.95 11.38 0.47
CA ASP A 34 14.71 12.11 0.72
C ASP A 34 13.77 12.05 -0.49
N GLY A 35 12.48 11.83 -0.22
CA GLY A 35 11.45 11.73 -1.25
C GLY A 35 11.37 10.38 -1.96
N VAL A 36 12.19 9.39 -1.58
CA VAL A 36 12.02 8.00 -2.05
C VAL A 36 10.87 7.34 -1.31
N ARG A 37 9.94 6.76 -2.08
CA ARG A 37 8.86 5.95 -1.51
C ARG A 37 9.36 4.53 -1.29
N VAL A 38 9.02 3.91 -0.15
CA VAL A 38 9.30 2.50 0.12
C VAL A 38 7.98 1.73 0.21
N VAL A 39 7.84 0.67 -0.58
CA VAL A 39 6.69 -0.24 -0.56
C VAL A 39 7.16 -1.60 -0.07
N LEU A 40 6.49 -2.09 0.97
CA LEU A 40 6.73 -3.43 1.48
C LEU A 40 5.86 -4.44 0.75
N LEU A 41 6.49 -5.40 0.08
CA LEU A 41 5.86 -6.48 -0.66
C LEU A 41 5.07 -7.43 0.26
N ASP A 42 5.51 -7.56 1.50
CA ASP A 42 4.89 -8.39 2.54
C ASP A 42 3.91 -7.61 3.43
N ALA A 43 3.64 -6.32 3.16
CA ALA A 43 2.65 -5.55 3.92
C ALA A 43 1.25 -6.20 3.95
N PRO A 44 0.71 -6.78 2.84
CA PRO A 44 -0.55 -7.50 2.87
C PRO A 44 -0.54 -8.70 3.82
N GLU A 45 0.56 -9.46 3.84
CA GLU A 45 0.71 -10.64 4.70
C GLU A 45 0.88 -10.23 6.16
N GLN A 46 1.70 -9.22 6.44
CA GLN A 46 1.88 -8.65 7.77
C GLN A 46 0.58 -8.09 8.35
N LEU A 47 -0.24 -7.41 7.53
CA LEU A 47 -1.53 -6.88 7.97
C LEU A 47 -2.49 -8.03 8.33
N GLN A 48 -2.61 -9.04 7.46
CA GLN A 48 -3.49 -10.19 7.70
C GLN A 48 -3.04 -10.99 8.91
N SER A 49 -1.74 -11.26 9.05
CA SER A 49 -1.15 -11.96 10.20
C SER A 49 -1.43 -11.21 11.51
N ARG A 50 -1.27 -9.88 11.54
CA ARG A 50 -1.61 -9.07 12.71
C ARG A 50 -3.10 -9.07 13.04
N PHE A 51 -3.97 -9.07 12.02
CA PHE A 51 -5.41 -9.03 12.22
C PHE A 51 -5.98 -10.36 12.72
N TRP A 52 -5.50 -11.47 12.15
CA TRP A 52 -5.96 -12.82 12.46
C TRP A 52 -5.23 -13.46 13.64
N GLY A 53 -3.96 -13.14 13.81
CA GLY A 53 -3.09 -13.84 14.75
C GLY A 53 -3.01 -15.34 14.43
N LEU A 54 -2.81 -16.13 15.48
CA LEU A 54 -2.90 -17.59 15.38
C LEU A 54 -4.35 -18.02 15.46
N LEU A 55 -4.83 -18.68 14.40
CA LEU A 55 -6.12 -19.34 14.42
C LEU A 55 -6.02 -20.69 15.17
N PRO A 56 -7.13 -21.16 15.79
CA PRO A 56 -7.23 -22.51 16.33
C PRO A 56 -6.83 -23.57 15.31
N ALA A 57 -6.23 -24.67 15.78
CA ALA A 57 -5.87 -25.81 14.93
C ALA A 57 -7.11 -26.61 14.49
N ASP A 58 -8.17 -26.60 15.30
CA ASP A 58 -9.46 -27.16 14.91
C ASP A 58 -10.14 -26.27 13.88
N ALA A 59 -10.56 -26.86 12.76
CA ALA A 59 -11.13 -26.12 11.63
C ALA A 59 -12.49 -25.47 11.98
N GLY A 60 -13.31 -26.13 12.80
CA GLY A 60 -14.61 -25.61 13.20
C GLY A 60 -14.46 -24.43 14.16
N GLU A 61 -13.53 -24.52 15.10
CA GLU A 61 -13.17 -23.41 15.98
C GLU A 61 -12.58 -22.23 15.19
N ALA A 62 -11.67 -22.49 14.25
CA ALA A 62 -11.10 -21.45 13.40
C ALA A 62 -12.16 -20.72 12.56
N GLU A 63 -13.08 -21.46 11.93
CA GLU A 63 -14.20 -20.88 11.19
C GLU A 63 -15.06 -19.98 12.08
N SER A 64 -15.40 -20.45 13.29
CA SER A 64 -16.18 -19.68 14.25
C SER A 64 -15.50 -18.36 14.61
N VAL A 65 -14.20 -18.40 14.94
CA VAL A 65 -13.39 -17.21 15.24
C VAL A 65 -13.38 -16.25 14.06
N VAL A 66 -13.11 -16.75 12.85
CA VAL A 66 -13.09 -15.94 11.62
C VAL A 66 -14.44 -15.27 11.40
N ARG A 67 -15.53 -16.03 11.46
CA ARG A 67 -16.89 -15.54 11.21
C ARG A 67 -17.30 -14.45 12.20
N VAL A 68 -16.93 -14.59 13.48
CA VAL A 68 -17.19 -13.56 14.50
C VAL A 68 -16.39 -12.30 14.17
N ARG A 69 -15.09 -12.43 13.87
CA ARG A 69 -14.22 -11.30 13.54
C ARG A 69 -14.66 -10.56 12.27
N MET A 70 -15.10 -11.27 11.23
CA MET A 70 -15.60 -10.64 9.98
C MET A 70 -16.87 -9.81 10.17
N LYS A 71 -17.61 -10.04 11.27
CA LYS A 71 -18.80 -9.23 11.63
C LYS A 71 -18.44 -7.98 12.44
N SER A 72 -17.19 -7.84 12.86
CA SER A 72 -16.72 -6.71 13.66
C SER A 72 -16.50 -5.46 12.78
N PRO A 73 -16.60 -4.24 13.32
CA PRO A 73 -16.29 -3.02 12.59
C PRO A 73 -14.85 -2.98 12.04
N GLU A 74 -13.90 -3.58 12.78
CA GLU A 74 -12.48 -3.63 12.44
C GLU A 74 -12.23 -4.40 11.14
N TRP A 75 -13.14 -5.32 10.76
CA TRP A 75 -13.09 -6.03 9.50
C TRP A 75 -13.08 -5.08 8.30
N GLN A 76 -13.95 -4.06 8.30
CA GLN A 76 -14.06 -3.12 7.18
C GLN A 76 -12.79 -2.29 7.03
N THR A 77 -12.24 -1.82 8.15
CA THR A 77 -10.96 -1.10 8.16
C THR A 77 -9.83 -1.96 7.64
N MET A 78 -9.73 -3.22 8.11
CA MET A 78 -8.70 -4.14 7.63
C MET A 78 -8.82 -4.41 6.12
N GLN A 79 -10.03 -4.60 5.61
CA GLN A 79 -10.25 -4.79 4.16
C GLN A 79 -9.82 -3.56 3.34
N ALA A 80 -10.12 -2.35 3.82
CA ALA A 80 -9.70 -1.12 3.16
C ALA A 80 -8.18 -0.95 3.14
N GLU A 81 -7.52 -1.21 4.27
CA GLU A 81 -6.04 -1.18 4.37
C GLU A 81 -5.39 -2.26 3.49
N LEU A 82 -5.96 -3.47 3.47
CA LEU A 82 -5.48 -4.57 2.65
C LEU A 82 -5.55 -4.22 1.15
N ALA A 83 -6.67 -3.63 0.72
CA ALA A 83 -6.82 -3.14 -0.65
C ALA A 83 -5.82 -2.03 -0.99
N GLY A 84 -5.49 -1.17 -0.02
CA GLY A 84 -4.43 -0.16 -0.13
C GLY A 84 -3.05 -0.78 -0.38
N HIS A 85 -2.64 -1.72 0.47
CA HIS A 85 -1.36 -2.40 0.32
C HIS A 85 -1.25 -3.19 -0.99
N TYR A 86 -2.32 -3.87 -1.43
CA TYR A 86 -2.31 -4.52 -2.74
C TYR A 86 -2.21 -3.52 -3.90
N ARG A 87 -2.86 -2.36 -3.80
CA ARG A 87 -2.72 -1.31 -4.83
C ARG A 87 -1.28 -0.82 -4.92
N ASP A 88 -0.63 -0.64 -3.77
CA ASP A 88 0.76 -0.20 -3.70
C ASP A 88 1.74 -1.16 -4.38
N VAL A 89 1.50 -2.46 -4.24
CA VAL A 89 2.30 -3.51 -4.87
C VAL A 89 1.95 -3.69 -6.36
N ALA A 90 0.66 -3.62 -6.73
CA ALA A 90 0.20 -3.89 -8.09
C ALA A 90 0.43 -2.73 -9.07
N HIS A 91 0.49 -1.48 -8.58
CA HIS A 91 0.79 -0.29 -9.40
C HIS A 91 2.29 0.05 -9.36
N ALA A 92 3.14 -0.96 -9.10
CA ALA A 92 4.59 -0.88 -9.16
C ALA A 92 5.13 -0.75 -10.57
#